data_AF-A0A4Q9QQM9-F1
#
_entry.id   AF-A0A4Q9QQM9-F1
#
_cell.length_a   1.000
_cell.length_b   1.000
_cell.length_c   1.000
_cell.angle_alpha   90.00
_cell.angle_beta   90.00
_cell.angle_gamma   90.00
#
_symmetry.space_group_name_H-M   'P 1'
#
loop_
_entity.id
_entity.type
_entity.pdbx_description
1 polymer ?
#
loop_
_entity_poly.entity_id
_entity_poly.type
_entity_poly.pdbx_seq_one_letter_code
_entity_poly.pdbx_strand_id
1 'polypeptide(L)'
;MNNRLASIPSFGSQSAIVLDCPLALQPIVDEGMRDADDWCNDPHSRQLWRQLAYSRALYDPDGARQAFEMGYLNRLQQRLRDLQQ
;
A
#
# COMPACT_ATOMS: atom_id res chain seq x y z
N MET A 1 -18.20 -6.86 -19.09
CA MET A 1 -17.01 -7.40 -18.42
C MET A 1 -17.13 -7.07 -16.95
N ASN A 2 -17.11 -8.04 -16.04
CA ASN A 2 -17.08 -7.74 -14.60
C ASN A 2 -15.75 -7.06 -14.30
N ASN A 3 -15.76 -5.76 -14.04
CA ASN A 3 -14.57 -5.00 -13.71
C ASN A 3 -14.18 -5.35 -12.27
N ARG A 4 -13.38 -6.41 -12.09
CA ARG A 4 -12.86 -6.77 -10.78
C ARG A 4 -11.79 -5.74 -10.39
N LEU A 5 -11.94 -5.19 -9.20
CA LEU A 5 -11.06 -4.19 -8.63
C LEU A 5 -10.10 -4.84 -7.63
N ALA A 6 -8.92 -4.24 -7.49
CA ALA A 6 -7.99 -4.62 -6.43
C ALA A 6 -8.54 -4.22 -5.05
N SER A 7 -8.03 -4.85 -4.00
CA SER A 7 -8.42 -4.55 -2.63
C SER A 7 -7.26 -4.63 -1.65
N ILE A 8 -7.43 -3.97 -0.51
CA ILE A 8 -6.55 -4.02 0.64
C ILE A 8 -7.32 -4.71 1.76
N PRO A 9 -6.79 -5.78 2.38
CA PRO A 9 -7.45 -6.47 3.46
C PRO A 9 -7.56 -5.59 4.72
N SER A 10 -8.39 -5.98 5.66
CA SER A 10 -8.46 -5.33 6.98
C SER A 10 -7.13 -5.47 7.74
N PHE A 11 -6.89 -4.55 8.67
CA PHE A 11 -5.77 -4.60 9.61
C PHE A 11 -6.21 -4.14 10.99
N GLY A 12 -6.00 -4.97 12.01
CA GLY A 12 -6.51 -4.69 13.35
C GLY A 12 -8.02 -4.44 13.31
N SER A 13 -8.43 -3.28 13.80
CA SER A 13 -9.83 -2.82 13.77
C SER A 13 -10.25 -2.10 12.48
N GLN A 14 -9.33 -1.87 11.54
CA GLN A 14 -9.59 -1.10 10.32
C GLN A 14 -10.17 -1.99 9.21
N SER A 15 -11.24 -1.52 8.57
CA SER A 15 -11.92 -2.22 7.49
C SER A 15 -11.05 -2.43 6.24
N ALA A 16 -11.40 -3.46 5.46
CA ALA A 16 -10.88 -3.67 4.11
C ALA A 16 -11.32 -2.54 3.16
N ILE A 17 -10.50 -2.26 2.14
CA ILE A 17 -10.69 -1.16 1.18
C ILE A 17 -10.72 -1.75 -0.23
N VAL A 18 -11.72 -1.37 -1.03
CA VAL A 18 -11.73 -1.65 -2.48
C VAL A 18 -11.11 -0.45 -3.18
N LEU A 19 -10.11 -0.69 -4.02
CA LEU A 19 -9.37 0.36 -4.71
C LEU A 19 -9.98 0.64 -6.10
N ASP A 20 -9.87 1.88 -6.55
CA ASP A 20 -10.24 2.25 -7.93
C ASP A 20 -9.09 1.93 -8.90
N CYS A 21 -8.65 0.67 -8.91
CA CYS A 21 -7.68 0.16 -9.89
C CYS A 21 -7.97 -1.30 -10.28
N PRO A 22 -7.59 -1.74 -11.50
CA PRO A 22 -7.88 -3.08 -11.98
C PRO A 22 -7.26 -4.17 -11.10
N LEU A 23 -7.96 -5.30 -10.93
CA LEU A 23 -7.44 -6.48 -10.21
C LEU A 23 -6.09 -6.98 -10.76
N ALA A 24 -5.80 -6.73 -12.04
CA ALA A 24 -4.50 -7.07 -12.63
C ALA A 24 -3.30 -6.39 -11.94
N LEU A 25 -3.54 -5.26 -11.24
CA LEU A 25 -2.53 -4.54 -10.47
C LEU A 25 -2.47 -4.97 -8.99
N GLN A 26 -3.27 -5.94 -8.56
CA GLN A 26 -3.26 -6.46 -7.19
C GLN A 26 -1.85 -6.83 -6.70
N PRO A 27 -0.98 -7.50 -7.48
CA PRO A 27 0.37 -7.81 -7.01
C PRO A 27 1.19 -6.56 -6.65
N ILE A 28 0.98 -5.46 -7.36
CA ILE A 28 1.67 -4.19 -7.13
C ILE A 28 1.08 -3.47 -5.90
N VAL A 29 -0.24 -3.57 -5.69
CA VAL A 29 -0.89 -3.13 -4.45
C VAL A 29 -0.31 -3.91 -3.26
N ASP A 30 -0.20 -5.24 -3.38
CA ASP A 30 0.34 -6.12 -2.34
C ASP A 30 1.81 -5.78 -2.03
N GLU A 31 2.60 -5.43 -3.04
CA GLU A 31 3.98 -4.93 -2.86
C GLU A 31 4.01 -3.62 -2.09
N GLY A 32 3.14 -2.65 -2.43
CA GLY A 32 3.01 -1.40 -1.66
C GLY A 32 2.64 -1.64 -0.19
N MET A 33 1.69 -2.55 0.06
CA MET A 33 1.31 -2.92 1.43
C MET A 33 2.48 -3.56 2.20
N ARG A 34 3.22 -4.47 1.55
CA ARG A 34 4.37 -5.14 2.16
C ARG A 34 5.47 -4.14 2.50
N ASP A 35 5.77 -3.21 1.58
CA ASP A 35 6.78 -2.18 1.79
C ASP A 35 6.42 -1.23 2.95
N ALA A 36 5.12 -0.93 3.14
CA ALA A 36 4.62 -0.19 4.29
C ALA A 36 4.73 -1.00 5.61
N ASP A 37 4.41 -2.30 5.57
CA ASP A 37 4.57 -3.19 6.73
C ASP A 37 6.04 -3.33 7.12
N ASP A 38 6.94 -3.50 6.15
CA ASP A 38 8.39 -3.61 6.37
C ASP A 38 8.92 -2.32 7.02
N TRP A 39 8.50 -1.14 6.54
CA TRP A 39 8.86 0.14 7.16
C TRP A 39 8.35 0.25 8.62
N CYS A 40 7.11 -0.16 8.88
CA CYS A 40 6.54 -0.10 10.24
C CYS A 40 7.19 -1.08 11.21
N ASN A 41 7.67 -2.23 10.74
CA ASN A 41 8.23 -3.28 11.58
C ASN A 41 9.77 -3.19 11.72
N ASP A 42 10.45 -2.36 10.90
CA ASP A 42 11.90 -2.16 10.98
C ASP A 42 12.26 -1.14 12.09
N PRO A 43 12.97 -1.55 13.16
CA PRO A 43 13.41 -0.66 14.24
C PRO A 43 14.46 0.37 13.80
N HIS A 44 15.04 0.21 12.61
CA HIS A 44 16.02 1.11 12.00
C HIS A 44 15.53 1.69 10.68
N SER A 45 14.21 1.82 10.53
CA SER A 45 13.61 2.29 9.28
C SER A 45 14.14 3.66 8.87
N ARG A 46 14.36 3.83 7.56
CA ARG A 46 14.67 5.14 6.99
C ARG A 46 13.50 6.09 7.19
N GLN A 47 13.68 7.38 6.89
CA GLN A 47 12.54 8.30 6.88
C GLN A 47 11.44 7.77 5.94
N LEU A 48 10.18 7.77 6.41
CA LEU A 48 9.01 7.27 5.66
C LEU A 48 9.00 7.72 4.20
N TRP A 49 9.19 9.02 3.97
CA TRP A 49 9.17 9.60 2.63
C TRP A 49 10.27 9.04 1.72
N ARG A 50 11.43 8.66 2.29
CA ARG A 50 12.53 8.06 1.52
C ARG A 50 12.17 6.66 1.07
N GLN A 51 11.61 5.83 1.96
CA GLN A 51 11.18 4.48 1.60
C GLN A 51 10.21 4.55 0.41
N LEU A 52 9.13 5.32 0.54
CA LEU A 52 8.16 5.52 -0.52
C LEU A 52 8.80 6.05 -1.81
N ALA A 53 9.68 7.05 -1.72
CA ALA A 53 10.32 7.65 -2.90
C ALA A 53 11.20 6.67 -3.67
N TYR A 54 11.95 5.80 -2.98
CA TYR A 54 12.78 4.79 -3.62
C TYR A 54 11.94 3.66 -4.21
N SER A 55 10.98 3.12 -3.45
CA SER A 55 10.17 1.98 -3.90
C SER A 55 9.29 2.33 -5.10
N ARG A 56 8.60 3.49 -5.07
CA ARG A 56 7.72 3.91 -6.18
C ARG A 56 8.47 4.22 -7.48
N ALA A 57 9.78 4.50 -7.40
CA ALA A 57 10.61 4.80 -8.56
C ALA A 57 10.93 3.55 -9.40
N LEU A 58 10.64 2.35 -8.89
CA LEU A 58 10.78 1.09 -9.61
C LEU A 58 9.70 0.87 -10.68
N TYR A 59 8.61 1.64 -10.62
CA TYR A 59 7.50 1.57 -11.57
C TYR A 59 7.47 2.83 -12.43
N ASP A 60 7.07 2.68 -13.69
CA ASP A 60 6.80 3.81 -14.58
C ASP A 60 5.70 4.73 -14.00
N PRO A 61 5.71 6.04 -14.31
CA PRO A 61 4.75 7.02 -13.78
C PRO A 61 3.35 6.87 -14.40
N ASP A 62 2.73 5.70 -14.24
CA ASP A 62 1.42 5.34 -14.76
C ASP A 62 0.56 4.62 -13.69
N GLY A 63 -0.36 3.76 -14.13
CA GLY A 63 -1.22 2.98 -13.25
C GLY A 63 -0.47 2.05 -12.29
N ALA A 64 0.70 1.52 -12.66
CA ALA A 64 1.48 0.62 -11.80
C ALA A 64 2.01 1.38 -10.57
N ARG A 65 2.62 2.55 -10.77
CA ARG A 65 3.08 3.39 -9.65
C ARG A 65 1.92 3.82 -8.76
N GLN A 66 0.78 4.20 -9.35
CA GLN A 66 -0.40 4.58 -8.57
C GLN A 66 -0.93 3.40 -7.74
N ALA A 67 -0.96 2.19 -8.29
CA ALA A 67 -1.37 0.99 -7.56
C ALA A 67 -0.44 0.69 -6.37
N PHE A 68 0.89 0.85 -6.57
CA PHE A 68 1.86 0.73 -5.48
C PHE A 68 1.59 1.77 -4.39
N GLU A 69 1.45 3.05 -4.78
CA GLU A 69 1.20 4.16 -3.86
C GLU A 69 -0.13 3.97 -3.09
N MET A 70 -1.18 3.46 -3.75
CA MET A 70 -2.45 3.10 -3.12
C MET A 70 -2.27 2.02 -2.06
N GLY A 71 -1.57 0.92 -2.37
CA GLY A 71 -1.26 -0.14 -1.40
C GLY A 71 -0.49 0.37 -0.20
N TYR A 72 0.58 1.13 -0.46
CA TYR A 72 1.46 1.68 0.57
C TYR A 72 0.75 2.63 1.54
N LEU A 73 0.09 3.67 1.01
CA LEU A 73 -0.47 4.75 1.82
C LEU A 73 -1.70 4.29 2.61
N ASN A 74 -2.57 3.46 2.02
CA ASN A 74 -3.73 2.94 2.74
C ASN A 74 -3.31 1.96 3.83
N ARG A 75 -2.31 1.10 3.58
CA ARG A 75 -1.78 0.20 4.62
C ARG A 75 -1.19 1.00 5.78
N LEU A 76 -0.38 2.00 5.48
CA LEU A 76 0.16 2.91 6.50
C LEU A 76 -0.95 3.60 7.29
N GLN A 77 -2.01 4.08 6.62
CA GLN A 77 -3.15 4.70 7.29
C GLN A 77 -3.85 3.73 8.24
N GLN A 78 -4.07 2.48 7.82
CA GLN A 78 -4.66 1.46 8.70
C GLN A 78 -3.79 1.24 9.95
N ARG A 79 -2.46 1.11 9.79
CA ARG A 79 -1.54 0.91 10.91
C ARG A 79 -1.48 2.11 11.85
N LEU A 80 -1.44 3.33 11.32
CA LEU A 80 -1.42 4.54 12.14
C LEU A 80 -2.68 4.66 12.99
N ARG A 81 -3.84 4.30 12.44
CA ARG A 81 -5.10 4.30 13.20
C ARG A 81 -5.18 3.18 14.22
N ASP A 82 -4.64 2.01 13.92
CA ASP A 82 -4.57 0.88 14.86
C ASP A 82 -3.69 1.22 16.07
N LEU A 83 -2.56 1.92 15.86
CA LEU A 83 -1.69 2.39 16.96
C LEU A 83 -2.31 3.49 17.84
N GLN A 84 -3.36 4.17 17.37
CA GLN A 84 -4.04 5.23 18.12
C GLN A 84 -5.14 4.70 19.05
N GLN A 85 -5.35 3.38 19.08
CA GLN A 85 -6.34 2.71 19.92
C GLN A 85 -5.72 2.19 21.20
#